data_AF-A0A835YVJ7-F1
#
_entry.id   AF-A0A835YVJ7-F1
#
_cell.length_a   1.000
_cell.length_b   1.000
_cell.length_c   1.000
_cell.angle_alpha   90.00
_cell.angle_beta   90.00
_cell.angle_gamma   90.00
#
_symmetry.space_group_name_H-M   'P 1'
#
loop_
_entity.id
_entity.type
_entity.pdbx_description
1 polymer ?
#
loop_
_entity_poly.entity_id
_entity_poly.type
_entity_poly.pdbx_seq_one_letter_code
_entity_poly.pdbx_strand_id
1 'polypeptide(L)' 'LQQKNHTGRNASAKDHANGIKKAPRFKYNSLKGMDPKFLRNQRYAKKKNPRK' A
#
# COMPACT_ATOMS: atom_id res chain seq x y z
N LEU A 1 -24.96 39.42 -3.39
CA LEU A 1 -24.60 38.68 -2.16
C LEU A 1 -23.57 37.63 -2.55
N GLN A 2 -22.35 37.68 -2.02
CA GLN A 2 -21.34 36.67 -2.31
C GLN A 2 -21.57 35.43 -1.44
N GLN A 3 -21.58 34.26 -2.08
CA GLN A 3 -21.63 32.96 -1.41
C GLN A 3 -20.23 32.47 -1.04
N LYS A 4 -20.17 31.51 -0.13
CA LYS A 4 -18.91 30.88 0.29
C LYS A 4 -18.39 29.97 -0.83
N ASN A 5 -17.16 30.20 -1.28
CA ASN A 5 -16.56 29.47 -2.41
C ASN A 5 -16.10 28.03 -2.06
N HIS A 6 -15.66 27.78 -0.82
CA HIS A 6 -15.21 26.45 -0.36
C HIS A 6 -15.16 26.34 1.17
N THR A 7 -15.27 25.12 1.73
CA THR A 7 -15.15 24.86 3.17
C THR A 7 -14.79 23.40 3.49
N GLY A 8 -13.76 23.20 4.32
CA GLY A 8 -13.39 21.90 4.91
C GLY A 8 -13.98 21.61 6.31
N ARG A 9 -15.00 22.36 6.76
CA ARG A 9 -15.50 22.37 8.17
C ARG A 9 -15.82 21.00 8.76
N ASN A 10 -16.23 20.04 7.95
CA ASN A 10 -16.61 18.69 8.39
C ASN A 10 -15.75 17.59 7.73
N ALA A 11 -14.57 17.93 7.20
CA ALA A 11 -13.68 16.93 6.61
C ALA A 11 -13.10 16.03 7.71
N SER A 12 -12.41 16.65 8.68
CA SER A 12 -11.76 15.95 9.79
C SER A 12 -12.74 15.08 10.59
N ALA A 13 -13.92 15.59 10.95
CA ALA A 13 -14.88 14.81 11.72
C ALA A 13 -15.43 13.58 10.95
N LYS A 14 -15.55 13.64 9.62
CA LYS A 14 -15.92 12.47 8.79
C LYS A 14 -14.76 11.47 8.67
N ASP A 15 -13.54 11.96 8.48
CA ASP A 15 -12.35 11.12 8.37
C ASP A 15 -12.12 10.31 9.65
N HIS A 16 -12.41 10.91 10.81
CA HIS A 16 -12.28 10.26 12.11
C HIS A 16 -13.50 9.41 12.51
N ALA A 17 -14.68 9.59 11.91
CA ALA A 17 -15.89 8.84 12.27
C ALA A 17 -15.72 7.31 12.16
N ASN A 18 -15.01 6.85 11.12
CA ASN A 18 -14.67 5.43 10.92
C ASN A 18 -13.21 5.11 11.32
N GLY A 19 -12.48 6.11 11.80
CA GLY A 19 -11.06 6.04 12.11
C GLY A 19 -10.15 6.05 10.88
N ILE A 20 -9.03 6.77 10.99
CA ILE A 20 -7.96 6.75 9.99
C ILE A 20 -7.12 5.49 10.21
N LYS A 21 -7.40 4.43 9.45
CA LYS A 21 -6.73 3.13 9.59
C LYS A 21 -5.33 3.17 8.98
N LYS A 22 -4.35 2.59 9.71
CA LYS A 22 -3.00 2.36 9.18
C LYS A 22 -3.02 1.22 8.16
N ALA A 23 -2.11 1.28 7.18
CA ALA A 23 -1.91 0.15 6.27
C ALA A 23 -1.51 -1.12 7.07
N PRO A 24 -2.11 -2.29 6.76
CA PRO A 24 -1.79 -3.53 7.46
C PRO A 24 -0.34 -3.95 7.21
N ARG A 25 0.29 -4.52 8.24
CA ARG A 25 1.65 -5.10 8.16
C ARG A 25 1.52 -6.59 7.88
N PHE A 26 2.05 -7.05 6.74
CA PHE A 26 2.10 -8.47 6.39
C PHE A 26 3.51 -9.03 6.62
N LYS A 27 3.64 -10.33 6.88
CA LYS A 27 4.95 -11.01 7.02
C LYS A 27 5.77 -10.95 5.73
N TYR A 28 5.09 -10.97 4.59
CA TYR A 28 5.70 -10.89 3.26
C TYR A 28 5.08 -9.72 2.49
N ASN A 29 5.92 -8.78 2.06
CA ASN A 29 5.50 -7.62 1.28
C ASN A 29 5.43 -7.93 -0.22
N SER A 30 4.73 -7.08 -0.97
CA SER A 30 4.73 -7.13 -2.44
C SER A 30 6.14 -6.88 -3.00
N LEU A 31 6.51 -7.64 -4.03
CA LEU A 31 7.75 -7.45 -4.80
C LEU A 31 7.53 -6.59 -6.06
N LYS A 32 6.36 -5.96 -6.21
CA LYS A 32 6.03 -5.11 -7.37
C LYS A 32 6.94 -3.89 -7.40
N GLY A 33 7.56 -3.63 -8.55
CA GLY A 33 8.50 -2.51 -8.75
C GLY A 33 9.94 -2.83 -8.33
N MET A 34 10.23 -4.05 -7.87
CA MET A 34 11.59 -4.48 -7.60
C MET A 34 12.35 -4.81 -8.90
N ASP A 35 13.69 -4.71 -8.87
CA ASP A 35 14.55 -4.95 -10.03
C ASP A 35 14.22 -6.28 -10.76
N PRO A 36 13.88 -6.23 -12.06
CA PRO A 36 13.63 -7.42 -12.86
C PRO A 36 14.77 -8.44 -12.86
N LYS A 37 16.03 -8.02 -12.79
CA LYS A 37 17.19 -8.94 -12.77
C LYS A 37 17.22 -9.75 -11.48
N PHE A 38 17.03 -9.08 -10.34
CA PHE A 38 16.88 -9.75 -9.04
C PHE A 38 15.69 -10.74 -9.05
N LEU A 39 14.52 -10.32 -9.54
CA LEU A 39 13.34 -11.17 -9.57
C LEU A 39 13.53 -12.41 -10.46
N ARG A 40 14.21 -12.25 -11.60
CA ARG A 40 14.54 -13.37 -12.50
C ARG A 40 15.45 -14.39 -11.81
N ASN A 41 16.48 -13.94 -11.11
CA ASN A 41 17.35 -14.81 -10.33
C ASN A 41 16.59 -15.54 -9.21
N GLN A 42 15.78 -14.80 -8.43
CA GLN A 42 14.98 -15.37 -7.35
C GLN A 42 14.02 -16.47 -7.85
N ARG A 43 13.41 -16.29 -9.04
CA ARG A 43 12.54 -17.31 -9.67
C ARG A 43 13.30 -18.59 -9.98
N TYR A 44 14.48 -18.51 -10.59
CA TYR A 44 15.27 -19.70 -10.91
C TYR A 44 15.81 -20.41 -9.66
N ALA A 45 16.26 -19.66 -8.66
CA ALA A 45 16.71 -20.21 -7.38
C ALA A 45 15.59 -20.96 -6.66
N LYS A 46 14.37 -20.39 -6.62
CA LYS A 46 13.19 -21.05 -6.05
C LYS A 46 12.78 -22.29 -6.83
N LYS A 47 12.87 -22.26 -8.17
CA LYS A 47 12.51 -23.40 -9.05
C LYS A 47 13.41 -24.62 -8.87
N LYS A 48 14.71 -24.41 -8.66
CA LYS A 48 15.70 -25.49 -8.55
C LYS A 48 16.05 -25.86 -7.11
N ASN A 49 15.26 -25.43 -6.13
CA ASN A 49 15.53 -25.75 -4.73
C ASN A 49 14.94 -27.15 -4.41
N PRO A 50 15.77 -28.18 -4.15
CA PRO A 50 15.29 -29.54 -3.88
C PRO A 50 14.63 -29.69 -2.51
N ARG A 51 14.75 -28.68 -1.63
CA ARG A 51 14.12 -28.66 -0.30
C ARG A 51 12.74 -28.00 -0.30
N LYS A 52 12.21 -27.67 -1.47
CA LYS A 52 10.96 -26.97 -1.66
C LYS A 52 10.04 -27.71 -2.60
#